data_AF-A0A448X7A3-F1
#
_entry.id   AF-A0A448X7A3-F1
#
_cell.length_a   1.000
_cell.length_b   1.000
_cell.length_c   1.000
_cell.angle_alpha   90.00
_cell.angle_beta   90.00
_cell.angle_gamma   90.00
#
_symmetry.space_group_name_H-M   'P 1'
#
loop_
_entity.id
_entity.type
_entity.pdbx_description
1 polymer ?
#
loop_
_entity_poly.entity_id
_entity_poly.type
_entity_poly.pdbx_seq_one_letter_code
_entity_poly.pdbx_strand_id
1 'polypeptide(L)' 'DFVYYEEPDFEYFTIGLIEEIKLSRREKCSVVVKCFYRTRDIPESAKQSLLDREQQELPGGLKANQEVGAFFSYFDFY' A
#
# COMPACT_ATOMS: atom_id res chain seq x y z
N ASP A 1 7.80 7.90 1.03
CA ASP A 1 8.68 6.72 1.07
C ASP A 1 7.89 5.45 1.28
N PHE A 2 8.46 4.31 0.87
CA PHE A 2 7.90 2.99 1.18
C PHE A 2 8.35 2.53 2.56
N VAL A 3 7.42 1.96 3.33
CA VAL A 3 7.67 1.48 4.69
C VAL A 3 7.09 0.09 4.89
N TYR A 4 7.75 -0.67 5.77
CA TYR A 4 7.25 -1.94 6.29
C TYR A 4 6.73 -1.74 7.71
N TYR A 5 5.57 -2.31 8.01
CA TYR A 5 4.93 -2.22 9.32
C TYR A 5 4.02 -3.43 9.57
N GLU A 6 3.67 -3.64 10.84
CA GLU A 6 2.78 -4.73 11.26
C GLU A 6 1.33 -4.25 11.21
N GLU A 7 0.44 -5.10 10.70
CA GLU A 7 -1.01 -4.91 10.71
C GLU A 7 -1.62 -6.10 11.45
N PRO A 8 -2.64 -5.88 12.31
CA PRO A 8 -3.19 -6.93 13.16
C PRO A 8 -3.82 -8.09 12.37
N ASP A 9 -4.29 -7.83 11.15
CA ASP A 9 -4.98 -8.82 10.32
C ASP A 9 -4.03 -9.65 9.45
N PHE A 10 -2.73 -9.34 9.42
CA PHE A 10 -1.76 -10.02 8.57
C PHE A 10 -0.64 -10.68 9.37
N GLU A 11 -0.33 -11.94 9.05
CA GLU A 11 0.78 -12.69 9.65
C GLU A 11 2.17 -12.28 9.11
N TYR A 12 2.26 -11.17 8.37
CA TYR A 12 3.48 -10.69 7.74
C TYR A 12 3.53 -9.16 7.73
N PHE A 13 4.73 -8.60 7.62
CA PHE A 13 4.92 -7.16 7.45
C PHE A 13 4.23 -6.66 6.18
N THR A 14 3.32 -5.71 6.34
CA THR A 14 2.68 -4.99 5.25
C THR A 14 3.66 -3.97 4.68
N ILE A 15 3.60 -3.76 3.36
CA ILE A 15 4.32 -2.67 2.69
C ILE A 15 3.31 -1.60 2.25
N GLY A 16 3.66 -0.35 2.49
CA GLY A 16 2.84 0.77 2.07
C GLY A 16 3.66 2.00 1.70
N LEU A 17 3.03 2.92 0.97
CA LEU A 17 3.58 4.21 0.61
C LEU A 17 3.06 5.27 1.58
N ILE A 18 3.97 6.00 2.22
CA ILE A 18 3.59 7.18 3.00
C ILE A 18 3.01 8.23 2.04
N GLU A 19 1.74 8.57 2.23
CA GLU A 19 1.08 9.65 1.48
C GLU A 19 1.12 10.98 2.25
N GLU A 20 0.98 10.94 3.57
CA GLU A 20 0.91 12.16 4.38
C GLU A 20 1.56 11.96 5.75
N ILE A 21 2.29 12.99 6.22
CA ILE A 21 2.78 13.07 7.59
C ILE A 21 2.29 14.40 8.18
N LYS A 22 1.56 14.34 9.30
CA LYS A 22 1.07 15.51 10.05
C LYS A 22 1.78 15.61 11.38
N LEU A 23 2.34 16.78 11.66
CA LEU A 23 2.88 17.13 12.97
C LEU A 23 1.93 18.11 13.66
N SER A 24 1.53 17.78 14.88
CA SER A 24 0.68 18.65 15.68
C SER A 24 1.50 19.54 16.63
N ARG A 25 0.88 20.61 17.13
CA ARG A 25 1.49 21.51 18.13
C ARG A 25 1.77 20.85 19.48
N ARG A 26 1.26 19.62 19.71
CA ARG A 26 1.46 18.86 20.96
C ARG A 26 2.47 17.71 20.77
N GLU A 27 3.38 17.84 19.81
CA GLU A 27 4.37 16.82 19.46
C GLU A 27 3.78 15.49 18.95
N LYS A 28 2.44 15.36 18.85
CA LYS A 28 1.78 14.22 18.20
C LYS A 28 2.12 14.20 16.71
N CYS A 29 2.63 13.07 16.23
CA CYS A 29 2.91 12.80 14.82
C CYS A 29 1.90 11.79 14.29
N SER A 30 1.31 12.07 13.13
CA SER A 30 0.37 11.18 12.46
C SER A 30 0.85 10.86 11.05
N VAL A 31 0.79 9.59 10.65
CA VAL A 31 1.25 9.13 9.34
C VAL A 31 0.10 8.40 8.64
N VAL A 32 -0.19 8.81 7.40
CA VAL A 32 -1.15 8.17 6.50
C VAL A 32 -0.36 7.33 5.50
N VAL A 33 -0.66 6.03 5.46
CA VAL A 33 0.02 5.08 4.58
C VAL A 33 -1.01 4.45 3.65
N LYS A 34 -0.75 4.50 2.35
CA LYS A 34 -1.48 3.71 1.34
C LYS A 34 -0.87 2.32 1.27
N CYS A 35 -1.65 1.30 1.60
CA CYS A 35 -1.23 -0.09 1.70
C CYS A 35 -1.44 -0.81 0.37
N PHE A 36 -0.57 -1.79 0.08
CA PHE A 36 -0.68 -2.62 -1.12
C PHE A 36 -0.84 -4.09 -0.74
N TYR A 37 -1.85 -4.77 -1.31
CA TYR A 37 -1.94 -6.23 -1.21
C TYR A 37 -0.75 -6.88 -1.91
N ARG A 38 -0.21 -7.94 -1.30
CA ARG A 38 0.77 -8.77 -1.98
C ARG A 38 0.05 -9.62 -3.02
N THR A 39 0.76 -10.02 -4.07
CA THR A 39 0.23 -10.92 -5.11
C THR A 39 -0.40 -12.20 -4.54
N ARG A 40 0.06 -12.68 -3.37
CA ARG A 40 -0.51 -13.85 -2.71
C ARG A 40 -1.93 -13.61 -2.17
N ASP A 41 -2.25 -12.37 -1.78
CA ASP A 41 -3.50 -11.96 -1.11
C ASP A 41 -4.61 -11.64 -2.11
N ILE A 42 -4.24 -11.47 -3.38
CA ILE A 42 -5.15 -11.18 -4.47
C ILE A 42 -5.81 -12.50 -4.90
N PRO A 43 -7.14 -12.58 -5.09
CA PRO A 43 -7.80 -13.77 -5.63
C PRO A 43 -7.22 -14.18 -6.99
N GLU A 44 -7.08 -15.48 -7.26
CA GLU A 44 -6.49 -15.98 -8.52
C GLU A 44 -7.16 -15.41 -9.78
N SER A 45 -8.48 -15.24 -9.74
CA SER A 45 -9.26 -14.61 -10.82
C SER A 45 -8.82 -13.17 -11.14
N ALA A 46 -8.32 -12.45 -10.15
CA ALA A 46 -7.78 -11.10 -10.28
C ALA A 46 -6.27 -11.08 -10.57
N LYS A 47 -5.56 -12.22 -10.47
CA LYS A 47 -4.12 -12.31 -10.84
C LYS A 47 -3.92 -12.37 -12.34
N GLN A 48 -4.81 -13.06 -13.06
CA GLN A 48 -4.71 -13.17 -14.52
C GLN A 48 -4.75 -11.79 -15.19
N SER A 49 -5.62 -10.89 -14.72
CA SER A 49 -5.70 -9.52 -15.22
C SER A 49 -4.48 -8.65 -14.89
N LEU A 50 -3.68 -9.01 -13.88
CA LEU A 50 -2.41 -8.33 -13.57
C LEU A 50 -1.31 -8.74 -14.55
N LEU A 51 -1.19 -10.04 -14.82
CA LEU A 51 -0.20 -10.59 -15.75
C LEU A 51 -0.42 -10.06 -17.18
N ASP A 52 -1.68 -9.98 -17.61
CA ASP A 52 -2.04 -9.46 -18.93
C ASP A 52 -1.69 -7.95 -19.09
N ARG A 53 -1.63 -7.20 -17.97
CA ARG A 53 -1.30 -5.76 -17.95
C ARG A 53 0.19 -5.48 -17.80
N GLU A 54 0.92 -6.29 -17.02
CA GLU A 54 2.40 -6.20 -16.96
C GLU A 54 3.03 -6.44 -18.33
N GLN A 55 2.43 -7.27 -19.18
CA GLN A 55 2.86 -7.46 -20.57
C GLN A 55 2.62 -6.24 -21.48
N GLN A 56 1.74 -5.32 -21.09
CA GLN A 56 1.41 -4.11 -21.86
C GLN A 56 2.18 -2.85 -21.41
N GLU A 57 2.76 -2.82 -20.21
CA GLU A 57 3.44 -1.62 -19.69
C GLU A 57 4.98 -1.63 -19.90
N LEU A 58 5.44 -0.89 -20.91
CA LEU A 58 6.78 -0.29 -21.02
C LEU A 58 6.63 1.25 -21.06
N PRO A 59 7.69 2.01 -20.72
CA PRO A 59 8.03 2.53 -19.40
C PRO A 59 7.11 3.69 -18.93
N GLY A 60 6.44 3.52 -17.80
CA GLY A 60 5.60 4.57 -17.19
C GLY A 60 4.83 4.10 -15.96
N GLY A 61 5.46 3.27 -15.12
CA GLY A 61 4.83 2.43 -14.09
C GLY A 61 4.34 3.17 -12.85
N LEU A 62 3.36 4.06 -12.99
CA LEU A 62 2.69 4.70 -11.85
C LEU A 62 1.17 4.43 -11.80
N LYS A 63 0.58 3.76 -12.81
CA LYS A 63 -0.88 3.56 -12.89
C LYS A 63 -1.40 2.20 -12.42
N ALA A 64 -0.55 1.18 -12.27
CA ALA A 64 -0.98 -0.15 -11.84
C ALA A 64 -1.58 -0.18 -10.40
N ASN A 65 -1.19 0.77 -9.54
CA ASN A 65 -1.54 0.79 -8.11
C ASN A 65 -2.92 1.35 -7.76
N GLN A 66 -3.80 1.59 -8.75
CA GLN A 66 -5.10 2.24 -8.50
C GLN A 66 -6.28 1.25 -8.49
N GLU A 67 -6.13 0.05 -9.06
CA GLU A 67 -7.21 -0.94 -9.17
C GLU A 67 -6.98 -2.22 -8.36
N VAL A 68 -5.76 -2.44 -7.87
CA VAL A 68 -5.47 -3.52 -6.92
C VAL A 68 -5.83 -3.00 -5.54
N GLY A 69 -6.68 -3.74 -4.82
CA GLY A 69 -7.21 -3.33 -3.52
C GLY A 69 -6.14 -2.63 -2.67
N ALA A 70 -6.33 -1.34 -2.46
CA ALA A 70 -5.49 -0.55 -1.59
C ALA A 70 -6.40 -0.08 -0.46
N PHE A 71 -5.93 -0.19 0.76
CA PHE A 71 -6.58 0.43 1.90
C PHE A 71 -5.62 1.46 2.50
N PHE A 72 -6.14 2.28 3.40
CA PHE A 72 -5.36 3.30 4.09
C PHE A 72 -5.20 2.90 5.54
N SER A 73 -3.96 2.87 6.00
CA SER A 73 -3.62 2.75 7.42
C SER A 73 -3.28 4.10 8.00
N TYR A 74 -3.72 4.34 9.22
CA TYR A 74 -3.51 5.60 9.94
C TYR A 74 -2.78 5.32 11.25
N PHE A 75 -1.60 5.92 11.40
CA PHE A 75 -0.73 5.75 12.57
C PHE A 75 -0.64 7.04 13.37
N ASP A 76 -0.85 6.97 14.67
CA ASP A 76 -0.64 8.05 15.63
C ASP A 76 0.51 7.71 16.58
N PHE A 77 1.52 8.57 16.65
CA PHE A 77 2.65 8.48 17.56
C PHE A 77 2.53 9.57 18.63
N TYR A 78 2.67 9.16 19.90
CA TYR A 78 2.58 9.99 21.10
C TYR A 78 3.92 10.11 21.80
#